data_AF-A0A653VYG2-F1
#
_entry.id   AF-A0A653VYG2-F1
#
_cell.length_a   1.000
_cell.length_b   1.000
_cell.length_c   1.000
_cell.angle_alpha   90.00
_cell.angle_beta   90.00
_cell.angle_gamma   90.00
#
_symmetry.space_group_name_H-M   'P 1'
#
loop_
_entity.id
_entity.type
_entity.pdbx_description
1 polymer ?
#
loop_
_entity_poly.entity_id
_entity_poly.type
_entity_poly.pdbx_seq_one_letter_code
_entity_poly.pdbx_strand_id
1 'polypeptide(L)'
;MNAMWWFALPILLLPIWWHRRKREQHKAELLATSRFLPRAEPRQTRAWRWNDVILLLVRCLMLATAIAWLADPVMPWRGDTVIVAAGTDAKWADQQATQAGLTKADRLTMPAAQTIGWLRAHEREWRPEARLLVLGDVPMPAFVPEFGRRIELRTLARAPEKAERRVHIASERPEQWRRVFAADGIAIDEAPTAKTALIVWDRKDAPPPSLRAPLWLVTDPAAFPELAKAPQVDGLRYADSARGRLWRADVWPPKTADAARTLLDNWQRLHLGPPVYTAPSRTFAASGAAHAPEPSGALRGILMALLVALFVLERILTHARRR
;
A
#
# COMPACT_ATOMS: atom_id res chain seq x y z
N MET A 1 0.66 1.95 -32.09
CA MET A 1 2.07 2.22 -31.73
C MET A 1 2.91 1.04 -32.23
N ASN A 2 3.82 1.30 -33.17
CA ASN A 2 4.59 0.26 -33.86
C ASN A 2 5.50 -0.48 -32.89
N ALA A 3 5.41 -1.81 -32.91
CA ALA A 3 6.07 -2.72 -32.00
C ALA A 3 7.58 -2.81 -32.36
N MET A 4 8.39 -1.83 -31.93
CA MET A 4 9.85 -1.78 -32.12
C MET A 4 10.62 -2.76 -31.21
N TRP A 5 9.94 -3.69 -30.51
CA TRP A 5 10.56 -4.69 -29.64
C TRP A 5 11.54 -5.61 -30.38
N TRP A 6 11.37 -5.79 -31.70
CA TRP A 6 12.31 -6.53 -32.54
C TRP A 6 13.73 -5.93 -32.54
N PHE A 7 13.92 -4.64 -32.21
CA PHE A 7 15.26 -4.08 -32.03
C PHE A 7 15.96 -4.55 -30.74
N ALA A 8 15.23 -5.10 -29.76
CA ALA A 8 15.83 -5.70 -28.57
C ALA A 8 16.44 -7.09 -28.85
N LEU A 9 15.96 -7.81 -29.88
CA LEU A 9 16.51 -9.11 -30.30
C LEU A 9 18.00 -9.07 -30.68
N PRO A 10 18.50 -8.13 -31.50
CA PRO A 10 19.94 -8.04 -31.77
C PRO A 10 20.73 -7.62 -30.54
N ILE A 11 20.14 -6.85 -29.61
CA ILE A 11 20.77 -6.52 -28.32
C ILE A 11 20.95 -7.79 -27.47
N LEU A 12 19.98 -8.71 -27.46
CA LEU A 12 20.08 -10.03 -26.79
C LEU A 12 21.22 -10.91 -27.32
N LEU A 13 21.61 -10.75 -28.59
CA LEU A 13 22.71 -11.49 -29.21
C LEU A 13 24.09 -10.91 -28.88
N LEU A 14 24.15 -9.66 -28.41
CA LEU A 14 25.39 -8.93 -28.15
C LEU A 14 26.27 -9.58 -27.05
N PRO A 15 25.72 -10.04 -25.89
CA PRO A 15 26.49 -10.78 -24.90
C PRO A 15 27.04 -12.09 -25.45
N ILE A 16 26.26 -12.80 -26.27
CA ILE A 16 26.67 -14.05 -26.91
C ILE A 16 27.80 -13.79 -27.90
N TRP A 17 27.66 -12.77 -28.75
CA TRP A 17 28.66 -12.38 -29.73
C TRP A 17 29.94 -11.85 -29.09
N TRP A 18 29.83 -11.03 -28.04
CA TRP A 18 30.96 -10.56 -27.25
C TRP A 18 31.68 -11.70 -26.54
N HIS A 19 30.93 -12.62 -25.93
CA HIS A 19 31.50 -13.84 -25.33
C HIS A 19 32.24 -14.67 -26.37
N ARG A 20 31.74 -14.72 -27.62
CA ARG A 20 32.37 -15.39 -28.75
C ARG A 20 33.68 -14.72 -29.18
N ARG A 21 33.72 -13.38 -29.26
CA ARG A 21 34.88 -12.60 -29.76
C ARG A 21 36.04 -12.52 -28.76
N LYS A 22 35.76 -12.55 -27.44
CA LYS A 22 36.79 -12.41 -26.39
C LYS A 22 37.74 -13.62 -26.27
N ARG A 23 37.59 -14.67 -27.08
CA ARG A 23 38.34 -15.94 -26.96
C ARG A 23 38.97 -16.43 -28.27
N GLU A 24 39.31 -15.52 -29.17
CA GLU A 24 40.45 -15.75 -30.07
C GLU A 24 41.78 -15.54 -29.33
N GLN A 25 41.89 -16.06 -28.11
CA GLN A 25 43.10 -15.95 -27.30
C GLN A 25 43.93 -17.23 -27.46
N HIS A 26 45.13 -17.05 -28.01
CA HIS A 26 46.14 -18.06 -28.25
C HIS A 26 46.52 -18.79 -26.97
N LYS A 27 45.96 -19.99 -26.74
CA LYS A 27 46.59 -20.98 -25.86
C LYS A 27 47.69 -21.67 -26.66
N ALA A 28 48.92 -21.17 -26.54
CA ALA A 28 50.09 -21.97 -26.85
C ALA A 28 50.33 -22.89 -25.64
N GLU A 29 49.78 -24.09 -25.66
CA GLU A 29 50.24 -25.14 -24.75
C GLU A 29 51.65 -25.54 -25.21
N LEU A 30 52.67 -25.09 -24.47
CA LEU A 30 54.00 -25.67 -24.58
C LEU A 30 53.89 -27.11 -24.08
N LEU A 31 53.86 -28.07 -25.00
CA LEU A 31 54.05 -29.48 -24.71
C LEU A 31 55.49 -29.66 -24.20
N ALA A 32 55.71 -29.32 -22.93
CA ALA A 32 56.94 -29.62 -22.23
C ALA A 32 56.95 -31.12 -21.95
N THR A 33 57.41 -31.92 -22.91
CA THR A 33 58.07 -33.21 -22.68
C THR A 33 58.63 -33.73 -24.01
N SER A 34 59.78 -33.22 -24.41
CA SER A 34 60.90 -34.03 -24.89
C SER A 34 61.99 -33.10 -25.41
N ARG A 35 63.17 -33.21 -24.81
CA ARG A 35 64.37 -32.46 -25.18
C ARG A 35 64.95 -32.89 -26.55
N PHE A 36 64.19 -33.64 -27.36
CA PHE A 36 64.72 -34.42 -28.48
C PHE A 36 63.85 -34.46 -29.75
N LEU A 37 62.79 -33.65 -29.89
CA LEU A 37 62.11 -33.50 -31.18
C LEU A 37 62.55 -32.21 -31.90
N PRO A 38 62.81 -32.26 -33.22
CA PRO A 38 63.08 -31.06 -34.00
C PRO A 38 61.88 -30.12 -33.87
N ARG A 39 62.15 -28.83 -33.58
CA ARG A 39 61.19 -27.75 -33.29
C ARG A 39 59.83 -28.00 -33.95
N ALA A 40 58.90 -28.59 -33.20
CA ALA A 40 57.51 -28.60 -33.61
C ALA A 40 56.97 -27.19 -33.36
N GLU A 41 56.64 -26.48 -34.43
CA GLU A 41 55.95 -25.19 -34.32
C GLU A 41 54.67 -25.38 -33.49
N PRO A 42 54.39 -24.49 -32.53
CA PRO A 42 53.22 -24.63 -31.66
C PRO A 42 51.95 -24.60 -32.51
N ARG A 43 51.38 -25.78 -32.78
CA ARG A 43 50.07 -25.89 -33.43
C ARG A 43 49.01 -25.40 -32.47
N GLN A 44 48.52 -24.19 -32.71
CA GLN A 44 47.36 -23.65 -32.03
C GLN A 44 46.14 -24.49 -32.42
N THR A 45 45.72 -25.38 -31.52
CA THR A 45 44.48 -26.13 -31.70
C THR A 45 43.31 -25.22 -31.35
N ARG A 46 42.52 -24.87 -32.36
CA ARG A 46 41.33 -24.01 -32.23
C ARG A 46 40.18 -24.85 -31.65
N ALA A 47 40.28 -25.18 -30.36
CA ALA A 47 39.24 -25.96 -29.69
C ALA A 47 38.05 -25.07 -29.32
N TRP A 48 36.91 -25.37 -29.94
CA TRP A 48 35.63 -24.70 -29.70
C TRP A 48 35.03 -25.19 -28.39
N ARG A 49 35.23 -24.45 -27.29
CA ARG A 49 34.66 -24.80 -25.97
C ARG A 49 33.88 -23.65 -25.36
N TRP A 50 32.67 -23.96 -24.92
CA TRP A 50 31.84 -23.10 -24.08
C TRP A 50 32.40 -23.11 -22.64
N ASN A 51 33.43 -22.31 -22.38
CA ASN A 51 33.85 -22.05 -21.00
C ASN A 51 33.03 -20.90 -20.40
N ASP A 52 32.69 -21.03 -19.11
CA ASP A 52 31.97 -20.06 -18.29
C ASP A 52 30.49 -19.84 -18.67
N VAL A 53 29.80 -20.95 -18.94
CA VAL A 53 28.34 -20.98 -19.20
C VAL A 53 27.55 -20.22 -18.14
N ILE A 54 27.96 -20.32 -16.87
CA ILE A 54 27.32 -19.61 -15.75
C ILE A 54 27.41 -18.09 -15.93
N LEU A 55 28.58 -17.55 -16.27
CA LEU A 55 28.78 -16.11 -16.46
C LEU A 55 27.99 -15.60 -17.67
N LEU A 56 27.94 -16.39 -18.75
CA LEU A 56 27.12 -16.08 -19.91
C LEU A 56 25.63 -16.02 -19.53
N LEU A 57 25.15 -17.01 -18.77
CA LEU A 57 23.77 -17.09 -18.32
C LEU A 57 23.40 -15.87 -17.46
N VAL A 58 24.26 -15.47 -16.51
CA VAL A 58 24.05 -14.25 -15.70
C VAL A 58 23.94 -13.00 -16.56
N ARG A 59 24.78 -12.85 -17.59
CA ARG A 59 24.70 -11.70 -18.51
C ARG A 59 23.44 -11.69 -19.35
N CYS A 60 23.02 -12.86 -19.84
CA CYS A 60 21.75 -12.99 -20.56
C CYS A 60 20.56 -12.67 -19.66
N LEU A 61 20.56 -13.14 -18.41
CA LEU A 61 19.55 -12.79 -17.41
C LEU A 61 19.51 -11.29 -17.15
N MET A 62 20.67 -10.65 -16.91
CA MET A 62 20.76 -9.21 -16.64
C MET A 62 20.17 -8.39 -17.80
N LEU A 63 20.44 -8.83 -19.04
CA LEU A 63 19.90 -8.18 -20.23
C LEU A 63 18.39 -8.40 -20.37
N ALA A 64 17.90 -9.61 -20.14
CA ALA A 64 16.47 -9.90 -20.14
C ALA A 64 15.72 -9.09 -19.08
N THR A 65 16.27 -8.96 -17.88
CA THR A 65 15.71 -8.11 -16.81
C THR A 65 15.72 -6.64 -17.20
N ALA A 66 16.78 -6.14 -17.85
CA ALA A 66 16.86 -4.76 -18.29
C ALA A 66 15.80 -4.46 -19.37
N ILE A 67 15.57 -5.40 -20.29
CA ILE A 67 14.50 -5.28 -21.29
C ILE A 67 13.13 -5.29 -20.62
N ALA A 68 12.89 -6.21 -19.68
CA ALA A 68 11.64 -6.24 -18.91
C ALA A 68 11.41 -4.92 -18.15
N TRP A 69 12.47 -4.36 -17.56
CA TRP A 69 12.42 -3.08 -16.84
C TRP A 69 12.04 -1.90 -17.76
N LEU A 70 12.54 -1.88 -18.99
CA LEU A 70 12.16 -0.88 -19.99
C LEU A 70 10.74 -1.09 -20.55
N ALA A 71 10.29 -2.35 -20.62
CA ALA A 71 9.00 -2.71 -21.19
C ALA A 71 7.83 -2.49 -20.22
N ASP A 72 8.04 -2.68 -18.91
CA ASP A 72 7.03 -2.56 -17.84
C ASP A 72 6.16 -1.28 -17.91
N PRO A 73 6.69 -0.05 -18.11
CA PRO A 73 5.86 1.15 -18.19
C PRO A 73 5.00 1.24 -19.46
N VAL A 74 5.32 0.48 -20.52
CA VAL A 74 4.72 0.67 -21.85
C VAL A 74 3.82 -0.51 -22.25
N MET A 75 4.12 -1.71 -21.75
CA MET A 75 3.44 -2.93 -22.18
C MET A 75 2.39 -3.39 -21.16
N PRO A 76 1.10 -3.40 -21.52
CA PRO A 76 0.08 -3.98 -20.65
C PRO A 76 0.26 -5.50 -20.58
N TRP A 77 0.43 -6.03 -19.38
CA TRP A 77 0.70 -7.45 -19.16
C TRP A 77 -0.38 -8.15 -18.33
N ARG A 78 -1.12 -7.43 -17.47
CA ARG A 78 -2.17 -8.00 -16.61
C ARG A 78 -3.41 -8.37 -17.40
N GLY A 79 -3.96 -9.55 -17.10
CA GLY A 79 -5.24 -10.03 -17.62
C GLY A 79 -6.40 -9.69 -16.69
N ASP A 80 -7.49 -10.44 -16.79
CA ASP A 80 -8.65 -10.30 -15.91
C ASP A 80 -8.25 -10.31 -14.43
N THR A 81 -8.76 -9.36 -13.65
CA THR A 81 -8.34 -9.17 -12.26
C THR A 81 -9.51 -8.86 -11.34
N VAL A 82 -9.51 -9.50 -10.17
CA VAL A 82 -10.43 -9.25 -9.06
C VAL A 82 -9.65 -8.61 -7.91
N ILE A 83 -9.95 -7.35 -7.62
CA ILE A 83 -9.36 -6.62 -6.50
C ILE A 83 -10.30 -6.77 -5.29
N VAL A 84 -9.80 -7.33 -4.21
CA VAL A 84 -10.54 -7.55 -2.96
C VAL A 84 -10.01 -6.59 -1.91
N ALA A 85 -10.88 -5.72 -1.41
CA ALA A 85 -10.58 -4.85 -0.29
C ALA A 85 -10.30 -5.69 0.97
N ALA A 86 -9.23 -5.37 1.70
CA ALA A 86 -8.86 -6.09 2.91
C ALA A 86 -10.01 -6.09 3.93
N GLY A 87 -10.26 -7.26 4.55
CA GLY A 87 -11.34 -7.45 5.52
C GLY A 87 -12.71 -7.80 4.93
N THR A 88 -12.80 -7.95 3.60
CA THR A 88 -13.99 -8.49 2.92
C THR A 88 -14.16 -9.98 3.20
N ASP A 89 -15.39 -10.45 3.39
CA ASP A 89 -15.69 -11.87 3.53
C ASP A 89 -15.27 -12.64 2.26
N ALA A 90 -14.42 -13.66 2.43
CA ALA A 90 -13.90 -14.48 1.35
C ALA A 90 -15.01 -15.24 0.61
N LYS A 91 -16.02 -15.75 1.33
CA LYS A 91 -17.13 -16.49 0.70
C LYS A 91 -17.96 -15.59 -0.20
N TRP A 92 -18.29 -14.40 0.30
CA TRP A 92 -18.97 -13.38 -0.50
C TRP A 92 -18.12 -12.97 -1.70
N ALA A 93 -16.82 -12.72 -1.53
CA ALA A 93 -15.94 -12.34 -2.63
C ALA A 93 -15.87 -13.43 -3.72
N ASP A 94 -15.81 -14.71 -3.33
CA ASP A 94 -15.82 -15.85 -4.25
C ASP A 94 -17.14 -15.95 -5.03
N GLN A 95 -18.27 -15.76 -4.36
CA GLN A 95 -19.59 -15.74 -5.01
C GLN A 95 -19.67 -14.60 -6.02
N GLN A 96 -19.22 -13.40 -5.67
CA GLN A 96 -19.25 -12.25 -6.56
C GLN A 96 -18.32 -12.42 -7.77
N ALA A 97 -17.11 -12.93 -7.57
CA ALA A 97 -16.19 -13.26 -8.66
C ALA A 97 -16.78 -14.33 -9.60
N THR A 98 -17.46 -15.33 -9.05
CA THR A 98 -18.16 -16.36 -9.84
C THR A 98 -19.30 -15.79 -10.66
N GLN A 99 -20.15 -14.95 -10.05
CA GLN A 99 -21.25 -14.27 -10.75
C GLN A 99 -20.77 -13.35 -11.86
N ALA A 100 -19.58 -12.75 -11.73
CA ALA A 100 -18.96 -11.95 -12.78
C ALA A 100 -18.28 -12.80 -13.88
N GLY A 101 -18.18 -14.12 -13.71
CA GLY A 101 -17.44 -15.02 -14.60
C GLY A 101 -15.92 -14.88 -14.50
N LEU A 102 -15.40 -14.38 -13.38
CA LEU A 102 -13.98 -14.07 -13.14
C LEU A 102 -13.34 -15.04 -12.14
N THR A 103 -13.76 -16.31 -12.14
CA THR A 103 -13.23 -17.33 -11.21
C THR A 103 -11.74 -17.62 -11.38
N LYS A 104 -11.23 -17.49 -12.61
CA LYS A 104 -9.81 -17.71 -12.97
C LYS A 104 -8.98 -16.42 -13.02
N ALA A 105 -9.59 -15.28 -12.69
CA ALA A 105 -8.92 -13.99 -12.71
C ALA A 105 -7.88 -13.87 -11.59
N ASP A 106 -6.83 -13.09 -11.83
CA ASP A 106 -5.82 -12.80 -10.82
C ASP A 106 -6.45 -12.04 -9.65
N ARG A 107 -6.06 -12.39 -8.42
CA ARG A 107 -6.58 -11.74 -7.22
C ARG A 107 -5.57 -10.81 -6.59
N LEU A 108 -5.99 -9.58 -6.32
CA LEU A 108 -5.19 -8.60 -5.61
C LEU A 108 -5.90 -8.20 -4.34
N THR A 109 -5.24 -8.38 -3.20
CA THR A 109 -5.76 -7.89 -1.91
C THR A 109 -5.04 -6.60 -1.55
N MET A 110 -5.79 -5.56 -1.21
CA MET A 110 -5.21 -4.28 -0.80
C MET A 110 -6.10 -3.54 0.20
N PRO A 111 -5.56 -2.57 0.96
CA PRO A 111 -6.34 -1.77 1.88
C PRO A 111 -7.47 -1.03 1.16
N ALA A 112 -8.70 -1.09 1.68
CA ALA A 112 -9.89 -0.53 1.05
C ALA A 112 -9.73 0.96 0.65
N ALA A 113 -9.11 1.75 1.54
CA ALA A 113 -8.86 3.17 1.33
C ALA A 113 -7.98 3.48 0.11
N GLN A 114 -7.11 2.55 -0.27
CA GLN A 114 -6.15 2.75 -1.36
C GLN A 114 -6.65 2.20 -2.68
N THR A 115 -7.70 1.37 -2.68
CA THR A 115 -8.14 0.59 -3.84
C THR A 115 -8.38 1.45 -5.10
N ILE A 116 -9.21 2.49 -4.99
CA ILE A 116 -9.57 3.34 -6.13
C ILE A 116 -8.37 4.17 -6.61
N GLY A 117 -7.58 4.71 -5.67
CA GLY A 117 -6.38 5.50 -6.00
C GLY A 117 -5.31 4.66 -6.69
N TRP A 118 -5.05 3.46 -6.16
CA TRP A 118 -4.11 2.50 -6.72
C TRP A 118 -4.55 2.05 -8.13
N LEU A 119 -5.83 1.73 -8.30
CA LEU A 119 -6.40 1.33 -9.58
C LEU A 119 -6.20 2.40 -10.66
N ARG A 120 -6.44 3.67 -10.32
CA ARG A 120 -6.18 4.79 -11.23
C ARG A 120 -4.69 4.92 -11.58
N ALA A 121 -3.80 4.73 -10.60
CA ALA A 121 -2.36 4.81 -10.81
C ALA A 121 -1.81 3.70 -11.71
N HIS A 122 -2.42 2.51 -11.71
CA HIS A 122 -1.90 1.32 -12.41
C HIS A 122 -2.73 0.93 -13.64
N GLU A 123 -3.68 1.77 -14.06
CA GLU A 123 -4.67 1.44 -15.10
C GLU A 123 -4.05 0.93 -16.42
N ARG A 124 -2.83 1.40 -16.75
CA ARG A 124 -2.10 1.04 -17.98
C ARG A 124 -1.54 -0.38 -17.98
N GLU A 125 -1.50 -1.05 -16.83
CA GLU A 125 -0.90 -2.39 -16.70
C GLU A 125 -1.78 -3.50 -17.27
N TRP A 126 -3.07 -3.22 -17.41
CA TRP A 126 -4.03 -4.20 -17.92
C TRP A 126 -4.18 -4.13 -19.42
N ARG A 127 -4.32 -5.31 -20.04
CA ARG A 127 -4.65 -5.42 -21.46
C ARG A 127 -5.97 -4.74 -21.78
N PRO A 128 -6.19 -4.25 -23.02
CA PRO A 128 -7.43 -3.55 -23.39
C PRO A 128 -8.70 -4.38 -23.13
N GLU A 129 -8.62 -5.70 -23.31
CA GLU A 129 -9.71 -6.65 -23.13
C GLU A 129 -9.91 -7.12 -21.69
N ALA A 130 -9.00 -6.78 -20.77
CA ALA A 130 -9.03 -7.28 -19.40
C ALA A 130 -10.21 -6.68 -18.62
N ARG A 131 -10.96 -7.56 -17.94
CA ARG A 131 -12.10 -7.21 -17.10
C ARG A 131 -11.64 -7.00 -15.66
N LEU A 132 -12.15 -5.92 -15.05
CA LEU A 132 -11.80 -5.53 -13.68
C LEU A 132 -13.02 -5.52 -12.79
N LEU A 133 -12.91 -6.23 -11.67
CA LEU A 133 -13.91 -6.29 -10.61
C LEU A 133 -13.28 -5.88 -9.29
N VAL A 134 -13.86 -4.89 -8.63
CA VAL A 134 -13.47 -4.42 -7.30
C VAL A 134 -14.53 -4.85 -6.29
N LEU A 135 -14.12 -5.53 -5.23
CA LEU A 135 -14.98 -6.14 -4.23
C LEU A 135 -14.67 -5.62 -2.83
N GLY A 136 -15.70 -5.29 -2.05
CA GLY A 136 -15.60 -5.09 -0.61
C GLY A 136 -16.00 -3.71 -0.09
N ASP A 137 -15.61 -3.39 1.13
CA ASP A 137 -15.98 -2.13 1.81
C ASP A 137 -15.14 -0.95 1.33
N VAL A 138 -15.28 -0.59 0.06
CA VAL A 138 -14.50 0.48 -0.56
C VAL A 138 -15.10 1.84 -0.17
N PRO A 139 -14.29 2.79 0.37
CA PRO A 139 -14.76 4.13 0.69
C PRO A 139 -15.32 4.87 -0.53
N MET A 140 -16.38 5.64 -0.30
CA MET A 140 -16.89 6.59 -1.27
C MET A 140 -15.84 7.68 -1.53
N PRO A 141 -15.33 7.81 -2.77
CA PRO A 141 -14.38 8.87 -3.09
C PRO A 141 -15.09 10.23 -3.11
N ALA A 142 -14.37 11.29 -2.71
CA ALA A 142 -14.90 12.66 -2.71
C ALA A 142 -15.32 13.15 -4.11
N PHE A 143 -14.66 12.64 -5.15
CA PHE A 143 -15.01 12.90 -6.55
C PHE A 143 -15.27 11.58 -7.27
N VAL A 144 -16.23 11.58 -8.18
CA VAL A 144 -16.54 10.45 -9.06
C VAL A 144 -15.30 10.12 -9.89
N PRO A 145 -14.68 8.93 -9.74
CA PRO A 145 -13.50 8.60 -10.51
C PRO A 145 -13.90 8.22 -11.93
N GLU A 146 -13.13 8.72 -12.89
CA GLU A 146 -13.18 8.30 -14.30
C GLU A 146 -12.06 7.31 -14.59
N PHE A 147 -12.36 6.34 -15.46
CA PHE A 147 -11.43 5.32 -15.90
C PHE A 147 -11.54 5.20 -17.42
N GLY A 148 -10.42 4.95 -18.10
CA GLY A 148 -10.35 4.69 -19.54
C GLY A 148 -10.85 3.29 -19.93
N ARG A 149 -11.25 2.46 -18.95
CA ARG A 149 -11.80 1.12 -19.13
C ARG A 149 -13.03 0.88 -18.26
N ARG A 150 -13.78 -0.16 -18.60
CA ARG A 150 -14.92 -0.60 -17.78
C ARG A 150 -14.45 -1.22 -16.49
N ILE A 151 -14.97 -0.75 -15.35
CA ILE A 151 -14.67 -1.27 -14.02
C ILE A 151 -15.97 -1.54 -13.29
N GLU A 152 -16.10 -2.72 -12.70
CA GLU A 152 -17.24 -3.08 -11.89
C GLU A 152 -16.88 -2.99 -10.41
N LEU A 153 -17.59 -2.17 -9.65
CA LEU A 153 -17.44 -2.05 -8.20
C LEU A 153 -18.66 -2.68 -7.53
N ARG A 154 -18.43 -3.73 -6.73
CA ARG A 154 -19.44 -4.33 -5.88
C ARG A 154 -19.00 -4.16 -4.44
N THR A 155 -19.84 -3.51 -3.66
CA THR A 155 -19.49 -3.17 -2.29
C THR A 155 -20.25 -4.00 -1.27
N LEU A 156 -19.60 -4.23 -0.14
CA LEU A 156 -20.18 -4.84 1.03
C LEU A 156 -19.80 -3.95 2.21
N ALA A 157 -20.76 -3.16 2.71
CA ALA A 157 -20.52 -2.29 3.86
C ALA A 157 -20.13 -3.13 5.07
N ARG A 158 -19.01 -2.80 5.70
CA ARG A 158 -18.59 -3.48 6.91
C ARG A 158 -19.36 -2.89 8.08
N ALA A 159 -19.85 -3.76 8.96
CA ALA A 159 -20.34 -3.30 10.24
C ALA A 159 -19.16 -2.61 10.98
N PRO A 160 -19.36 -1.40 11.52
CA PRO A 160 -18.31 -0.74 12.29
C PRO A 160 -17.90 -1.66 13.44
N GLU A 161 -16.59 -1.89 13.58
CA GLU A 161 -16.07 -2.69 14.68
C GLU A 161 -16.38 -1.95 15.98
N LYS A 162 -17.07 -2.63 16.91
CA LYS A 162 -17.33 -2.11 18.24
C LYS A 162 -16.01 -2.06 19.00
N ALA A 163 -15.29 -0.95 18.90
CA ALA A 163 -14.12 -0.72 19.73
C ALA A 163 -14.54 -0.72 21.21
N GLU A 164 -13.85 -1.49 22.05
CA GLU A 164 -13.98 -1.40 23.51
C GLU A 164 -13.52 0.00 23.92
N ARG A 165 -14.45 0.84 24.34
CA ARG A 165 -14.17 2.22 24.73
C ARG A 165 -14.13 2.29 26.25
N ARG A 166 -13.01 2.82 26.76
CA ARG A 166 -12.80 3.04 28.18
C ARG A 166 -12.75 4.52 28.48
N VAL A 167 -13.55 4.95 29.45
CA VAL A 167 -13.70 6.34 29.87
C VAL A 167 -13.29 6.48 31.32
N HIS A 168 -12.48 7.49 31.63
CA HIS A 168 -12.21 7.88 33.01
C HIS A 168 -12.97 9.18 33.33
N ILE A 169 -13.66 9.21 34.46
CA ILE A 169 -14.48 10.35 34.88
C ILE A 169 -13.85 11.03 36.09
N ALA A 170 -13.31 12.23 35.90
CA ALA A 170 -12.84 13.12 36.95
C ALA A 170 -13.86 14.26 37.12
N SER A 171 -14.89 14.03 37.92
CA SER A 171 -16.02 14.96 38.14
C SER A 171 -16.43 14.99 39.61
N GLU A 172 -17.01 16.10 40.06
CA GLU A 172 -17.75 16.18 41.33
C GLU A 172 -19.14 15.52 41.25
N ARG A 173 -19.62 15.23 40.03
CA ARG A 173 -20.94 14.66 39.73
C ARG A 173 -20.82 13.38 38.87
N PRO A 174 -20.07 12.35 39.33
CA PRO A 174 -19.75 11.18 38.52
C PRO A 174 -20.99 10.40 38.06
N GLU A 175 -22.06 10.37 38.86
CA GLU A 175 -23.30 9.66 38.53
C GLU A 175 -24.01 10.22 37.29
N GLN A 176 -23.95 11.54 37.07
CA GLN A 176 -24.56 12.16 35.90
C GLN A 176 -23.84 11.72 34.62
N TRP A 177 -22.51 11.61 34.69
CA TRP A 177 -21.68 11.11 33.61
C TRP A 177 -21.86 9.61 33.37
N ARG A 178 -21.94 8.81 34.43
CA ARG A 178 -22.20 7.36 34.33
C ARG A 178 -23.48 7.07 33.54
N ARG A 179 -24.55 7.84 33.77
CA ARG A 179 -25.82 7.71 33.03
C ARG A 179 -25.70 7.98 31.53
N VAL A 180 -24.86 8.95 31.14
CA VAL A 180 -24.62 9.25 29.72
C VAL A 180 -23.91 8.09 29.02
N PHE A 181 -22.88 7.53 29.66
CA PHE A 181 -22.08 6.44 29.06
C PHE A 181 -22.71 5.05 29.19
N ALA A 182 -23.61 4.85 30.17
CA ALA A 182 -24.31 3.58 30.37
C ALA A 182 -25.18 3.17 29.16
N ALA A 183 -25.69 4.14 28.39
CA ALA A 183 -26.54 3.87 27.23
C ALA A 183 -25.82 3.14 26.08
N ASP A 184 -24.49 3.27 25.98
CA ASP A 184 -23.67 2.73 24.89
C ASP A 184 -22.76 1.57 25.32
N GLY A 185 -22.93 1.04 26.55
CA GLY A 185 -22.15 -0.09 27.07
C GLY A 185 -20.64 0.20 27.21
N ILE A 186 -20.30 1.47 27.43
CA ILE A 186 -18.92 1.96 27.54
C ILE A 186 -18.38 1.62 28.94
N ALA A 187 -17.17 1.06 29.00
CA ALA A 187 -16.53 0.73 30.27
C ALA A 187 -15.99 2.01 30.95
N ILE A 188 -16.26 2.16 32.24
CA ILE A 188 -15.83 3.30 33.03
C ILE A 188 -14.74 2.82 33.99
N ASP A 189 -13.52 3.32 33.80
CA ASP A 189 -12.38 2.99 34.65
C ASP A 189 -12.28 3.99 35.82
N GLU A 190 -12.12 3.47 37.04
CA GLU A 190 -11.92 4.31 38.23
C GLU A 190 -10.59 5.09 38.20
N ALA A 191 -9.57 4.53 37.52
CA ALA A 191 -8.29 5.16 37.31
C ALA A 191 -7.93 5.16 35.81
N PRO A 192 -7.30 6.23 35.32
CA PRO A 192 -6.87 6.31 33.92
C PRO A 192 -5.78 5.27 33.64
N THR A 193 -5.94 4.52 32.55
CA THR A 193 -4.98 3.52 32.08
C THR A 193 -4.48 3.87 30.68
N ALA A 194 -3.47 3.15 30.18
CA ALA A 194 -2.99 3.32 28.81
C ALA A 194 -4.07 3.04 27.74
N LYS A 195 -5.17 2.36 28.10
CA LYS A 195 -6.31 2.06 27.21
C LYS A 195 -7.44 3.09 27.31
N THR A 196 -7.33 4.09 28.18
CA THR A 196 -8.36 5.12 28.33
C THR A 196 -8.44 5.99 27.08
N ALA A 197 -9.56 5.91 26.36
CA ALA A 197 -9.80 6.61 25.11
C ALA A 197 -10.33 8.04 25.32
N LEU A 198 -11.00 8.28 26.45
CA LEU A 198 -11.56 9.58 26.82
C LEU A 198 -11.40 9.84 28.32
N ILE A 199 -10.95 11.04 28.65
CA ILE A 199 -11.03 11.57 30.01
C ILE A 199 -12.10 12.65 30.05
N VAL A 200 -13.06 12.50 30.96
CA VAL A 200 -14.02 13.55 31.29
C VAL A 200 -13.46 14.36 32.45
N TRP A 201 -13.18 15.63 32.21
CA TRP A 201 -12.68 16.57 33.20
C TRP A 201 -13.77 17.61 33.51
N ASP A 202 -14.41 17.41 34.66
CA ASP A 202 -15.49 18.25 35.17
C ASP A 202 -15.12 18.76 36.56
N ARG A 203 -14.00 19.48 36.58
CA ARG A 203 -13.40 20.13 37.74
C ARG A 203 -12.79 21.46 37.31
N LYS A 204 -12.76 22.42 38.23
CA LYS A 204 -12.14 23.74 38.01
C LYS A 204 -10.62 23.68 38.04
N ASP A 205 -10.08 22.76 38.82
CA ASP A 205 -8.63 22.62 39.01
C ASP A 205 -7.97 22.07 37.75
N ALA A 206 -6.71 22.45 37.55
CA ALA A 206 -5.90 21.94 36.45
C ALA A 206 -5.64 20.43 36.63
N PRO A 207 -5.68 19.63 35.56
CA PRO A 207 -5.39 18.21 35.64
C PRO A 207 -3.91 17.93 35.95
N PRO A 208 -3.62 16.80 36.63
CA PRO A 208 -2.24 16.36 36.86
C PRO A 208 -1.43 16.32 35.55
N PRO A 209 -0.14 16.72 35.57
CA PRO A 209 0.68 16.79 34.36
C PRO A 209 0.99 15.42 33.75
N SER A 210 0.91 14.35 34.56
CA SER A 210 1.12 12.96 34.13
C SER A 210 -0.08 12.36 33.39
N LEU A 211 -1.24 13.00 33.48
CA LEU A 211 -2.47 12.47 32.90
C LEU A 211 -2.51 12.75 31.39
N ARG A 212 -2.68 11.69 30.59
CA ARG A 212 -2.72 11.75 29.12
C ARG A 212 -3.84 10.83 28.61
N ALA A 213 -4.56 11.30 27.59
CA ALA A 213 -5.51 10.51 26.83
C ALA A 213 -5.68 11.12 25.44
N PRO A 214 -6.05 10.33 24.41
CA PRO A 214 -6.27 10.86 23.07
C PRO A 214 -7.28 12.02 23.03
N LEU A 215 -8.35 11.91 23.83
CA LEU A 215 -9.41 12.91 23.90
C LEU A 215 -9.78 13.28 25.34
N TRP A 216 -10.13 14.55 25.50
CA TRP A 216 -10.57 15.14 26.76
C TRP A 216 -11.87 15.90 26.57
N LEU A 217 -12.91 15.51 27.31
CA LEU A 217 -14.16 16.26 27.40
C LEU A 217 -14.08 17.19 28.61
N VAL A 218 -14.09 18.49 28.34
CA VAL A 218 -13.93 19.53 29.36
C VAL A 218 -15.25 20.29 29.53
N THR A 219 -15.77 20.38 30.75
CA THR A 219 -16.97 21.18 31.04
C THR A 219 -16.63 22.63 31.39
N ASP A 220 -15.55 22.82 32.17
CA ASP A 220 -15.07 24.12 32.62
C ASP A 220 -13.78 24.52 31.88
N PRO A 221 -13.81 25.58 31.05
CA PRO A 221 -12.65 26.02 30.29
C PRO A 221 -11.57 26.66 31.19
N ALA A 222 -11.87 27.00 32.45
CA ALA A 222 -10.88 27.58 33.36
C ALA A 222 -9.69 26.64 33.62
N ALA A 223 -9.93 25.31 33.59
CA ALA A 223 -8.89 24.31 33.75
C ALA A 223 -7.94 24.20 32.54
N PHE A 224 -8.34 24.77 31.38
CA PHE A 224 -7.63 24.65 30.11
C PHE A 224 -7.67 25.97 29.31
N PRO A 225 -6.68 26.86 29.49
CA PRO A 225 -6.64 28.14 28.79
C PRO A 225 -6.61 28.01 27.26
N GLU A 226 -6.17 26.87 26.73
CA GLU A 226 -6.16 26.56 25.29
C GLU A 226 -7.58 26.56 24.69
N LEU A 227 -8.60 26.18 25.47
CA LEU A 227 -10.00 26.18 25.04
C LEU A 227 -10.64 27.57 25.02
N ALA A 228 -10.04 28.57 25.69
CA ALA A 228 -10.62 29.91 25.78
C ALA A 228 -10.60 30.64 24.42
N LYS A 229 -9.60 30.37 23.59
CA LYS A 229 -9.43 30.95 22.23
C LYS A 229 -9.68 29.95 21.10
N ALA A 230 -10.19 28.76 21.43
CA ALA A 230 -10.42 27.70 20.48
C ALA A 230 -11.52 28.06 19.46
N PRO A 231 -11.38 27.65 18.19
CA PRO A 231 -12.45 27.80 17.20
C PRO A 231 -13.68 27.00 17.64
N GLN A 232 -14.85 27.56 17.35
CA GLN A 232 -16.14 26.93 17.62
C GLN A 232 -16.78 26.50 16.30
N VAL A 233 -17.13 25.22 16.19
CA VAL A 233 -17.79 24.62 15.01
C VAL A 233 -18.99 23.83 15.52
N ASP A 234 -20.19 24.13 15.02
CA ASP A 234 -21.44 23.44 15.38
C ASP A 234 -21.69 23.30 16.90
N GLY A 235 -21.35 24.33 17.68
CA GLY A 235 -21.54 24.32 19.15
C GLY A 235 -20.46 23.56 19.94
N LEU A 236 -19.41 23.09 19.26
CA LEU A 236 -18.25 22.43 19.85
C LEU A 236 -17.01 23.33 19.76
N ARG A 237 -16.28 23.47 20.87
CA ARG A 237 -14.94 24.06 20.88
C ARG A 237 -13.91 22.96 20.98
N TYR A 238 -12.84 23.05 20.21
CA TYR A 238 -11.74 22.08 20.29
C TYR A 238 -10.37 22.73 20.18
N ALA A 239 -9.40 22.18 20.90
CA ALA A 239 -8.00 22.61 20.86
C ALA A 239 -7.10 21.39 21.05
N ASP A 240 -5.97 21.36 20.33
CA ASP A 240 -4.94 20.34 20.57
C ASP A 240 -3.99 20.83 21.68
N SER A 241 -3.69 19.95 22.64
CA SER A 241 -2.76 20.22 23.74
C SER A 241 -1.72 19.11 23.87
N ALA A 242 -0.68 19.34 24.65
CA ALA A 242 0.29 18.30 24.98
C ALA A 242 -0.35 17.07 25.67
N ARG A 243 -1.56 17.20 26.25
CA ARG A 243 -2.28 16.11 26.94
C ARG A 243 -3.16 15.26 26.02
N GLY A 244 -3.39 15.74 24.80
CA GLY A 244 -4.36 15.22 23.86
C GLY A 244 -5.28 16.31 23.32
N ARG A 245 -6.27 15.91 22.52
CA ARG A 245 -7.25 16.82 21.95
C ARG A 245 -8.34 17.13 22.97
N LEU A 246 -8.46 18.41 23.31
CA LEU A 246 -9.46 18.95 24.22
C LEU A 246 -10.70 19.33 23.41
N TRP A 247 -11.88 19.01 23.93
CA TRP A 247 -13.12 19.49 23.36
C TRP A 247 -14.16 19.79 24.43
N ARG A 248 -15.07 20.72 24.11
CA ARG A 248 -16.16 21.18 24.97
C ARG A 248 -17.43 21.32 24.16
N ALA A 249 -18.53 20.89 24.74
CA ALA A 249 -19.88 21.19 24.27
C ALA A 249 -20.52 22.23 25.18
N ASP A 250 -21.17 23.24 24.62
CA ASP A 250 -21.80 24.32 25.39
C ASP A 250 -23.05 23.86 26.15
N VAL A 251 -23.68 22.76 25.70
CA VAL A 251 -24.92 22.22 26.27
C VAL A 251 -24.60 21.06 27.21
N TRP A 252 -24.02 21.38 28.37
CA TRP A 252 -23.80 20.44 29.47
C TRP A 252 -24.46 20.92 30.78
N PRO A 253 -25.13 20.04 31.55
CA PRO A 253 -25.40 18.63 31.27
C PRO A 253 -26.51 18.43 30.21
N PRO A 254 -26.45 17.36 29.39
CA PRO A 254 -27.50 17.01 28.44
C PRO A 254 -28.78 16.72 29.21
N LYS A 255 -29.85 17.46 28.89
CA LYS A 255 -31.15 17.31 29.54
C LYS A 255 -32.03 16.24 28.89
N THR A 256 -31.69 15.81 27.68
CA THR A 256 -32.46 14.84 26.88
C THR A 256 -31.57 13.68 26.43
N ALA A 257 -32.19 12.52 26.15
CA ALA A 257 -31.48 11.36 25.63
C ALA A 257 -30.82 11.64 24.27
N ASP A 258 -31.46 12.43 23.40
CA ASP A 258 -30.91 12.79 22.09
C ASP A 258 -29.70 13.73 22.21
N ALA A 259 -29.68 14.63 23.20
CA ALA A 259 -28.50 15.45 23.47
C ALA A 259 -27.32 14.61 23.99
N ALA A 260 -27.60 13.60 24.82
CA ALA A 260 -26.58 12.64 25.28
C ALA A 260 -26.03 11.80 24.11
N ARG A 261 -26.90 11.30 23.21
CA ARG A 261 -26.48 10.61 21.98
C ARG A 261 -25.63 11.49 21.08
N THR A 262 -26.06 12.73 20.85
CA THR A 262 -25.32 13.70 20.03
C THR A 262 -23.92 13.96 20.60
N LEU A 263 -23.80 14.06 21.93
CA LEU A 263 -22.50 14.21 22.60
C LEU A 263 -21.59 13.00 22.35
N LEU A 264 -22.14 11.78 22.44
CA LEU A 264 -21.39 10.55 22.15
C LEU A 264 -21.02 10.46 20.66
N ASP A 265 -21.91 10.81 19.75
CA ASP A 265 -21.62 10.84 18.31
C ASP A 265 -20.52 11.86 17.97
N ASN A 266 -20.54 13.03 18.60
CA ASN A 266 -19.51 14.05 18.44
C ASN A 266 -18.16 13.55 18.95
N TRP A 267 -18.13 12.88 20.11
CA TRP A 267 -16.94 12.22 20.60
C TRP A 267 -16.40 11.20 19.60
N GLN A 268 -17.27 10.34 19.06
CA GLN A 268 -16.88 9.33 18.06
C GLN A 268 -16.28 9.95 16.81
N ARG A 269 -16.91 11.00 16.26
CA ARG A 269 -16.42 11.73 15.10
C ARG A 269 -15.06 12.40 15.36
N LEU A 270 -14.85 12.95 16.57
CA LEU A 270 -13.58 13.57 16.95
C LEU A 270 -12.45 12.54 17.11
N HIS A 271 -12.79 11.31 17.51
CA HIS A 271 -11.82 10.24 17.70
C HIS A 271 -11.45 9.51 16.40
N LEU A 272 -12.46 9.18 15.60
CA LEU A 272 -12.32 8.33 14.42
C LEU A 272 -12.24 9.13 13.11
N GLY A 273 -12.59 10.42 13.14
CA GLY A 273 -12.80 11.23 11.96
C GLY A 273 -14.22 11.07 11.38
N PRO A 274 -14.53 11.73 10.25
CA PRO A 274 -15.81 11.56 9.58
C PRO A 274 -16.04 10.09 9.22
N PRO A 275 -17.27 9.57 9.39
CA PRO A 275 -17.59 8.19 9.05
C PRO A 275 -17.29 7.95 7.57
N VAL A 276 -16.51 6.92 7.31
CA VAL A 276 -16.21 6.51 5.95
C VAL A 276 -17.44 5.79 5.40
N TYR A 277 -18.16 6.43 4.50
CA TYR A 277 -19.30 5.80 3.83
C TYR A 277 -18.79 4.84 2.76
N THR A 278 -19.32 3.62 2.75
CA THR A 278 -19.09 2.66 1.66
C THR A 278 -19.65 3.22 0.35
N ALA A 279 -18.87 3.14 -0.72
CA ALA A 279 -19.32 3.51 -2.05
C ALA A 279 -20.50 2.61 -2.49
N PRO A 280 -21.48 3.11 -3.25
CA PRO A 280 -22.52 2.26 -3.81
C PRO A 280 -21.94 1.32 -4.87
N SER A 281 -22.49 0.11 -4.94
CA SER A 281 -22.22 -0.82 -6.03
C SER A 281 -22.59 -0.17 -7.36
N ARG A 282 -21.64 -0.12 -8.31
CA ARG A 282 -21.82 0.53 -9.61
C ARG A 282 -20.85 0.03 -10.65
N THR A 283 -21.25 0.13 -11.90
CA THR A 283 -20.36 -0.08 -13.04
C THR A 283 -19.90 1.26 -13.59
N PHE A 284 -18.59 1.44 -13.72
CA PHE A 284 -17.97 2.57 -14.38
C PHE A 284 -17.80 2.23 -15.86
N ALA A 285 -18.35 3.05 -16.74
CA ALA A 285 -18.08 2.97 -18.16
C ALA A 285 -16.68 3.52 -18.47
N ALA A 286 -16.10 3.07 -19.58
CA ALA A 286 -14.88 3.65 -20.11
C ALA A 286 -15.14 5.10 -20.54
N SER A 287 -14.35 6.03 -20.02
CA SER A 287 -14.38 7.46 -20.36
C SER A 287 -13.16 7.81 -21.21
N GLY A 288 -13.38 8.45 -22.35
CA GLY A 288 -12.28 9.02 -23.16
C GLY A 288 -11.62 10.25 -22.51
N ALA A 289 -12.26 10.85 -21.50
CA ALA A 289 -11.70 11.96 -20.72
C ALA A 289 -10.79 11.49 -19.57
N ALA A 290 -10.72 10.18 -19.32
CA ALA A 290 -9.83 9.62 -18.31
C ALA A 290 -8.35 9.80 -18.73
N HIS A 291 -7.67 10.70 -18.03
CA HIS A 291 -6.22 10.88 -18.18
C HIS A 291 -5.53 9.87 -17.28
N ALA A 292 -5.12 8.73 -17.85
CA ALA A 292 -4.30 7.78 -17.12
C ALA A 292 -2.97 8.48 -16.74
N PRO A 293 -2.54 8.42 -15.46
CA PRO A 293 -1.32 9.06 -14.99
C PRO A 293 -0.08 8.55 -15.74
N GLU A 294 1.04 9.28 -15.59
CA GLU A 294 2.30 8.89 -16.21
C GLU A 294 2.72 7.46 -15.84
N PRO A 295 3.33 6.72 -16.78
CA PRO A 295 3.63 5.31 -16.57
C PRO A 295 4.73 5.16 -15.51
N SER A 296 4.36 4.66 -14.34
CA SER A 296 5.27 4.44 -13.21
C SER A 296 5.90 3.04 -13.21
N GLY A 297 5.23 2.06 -13.81
CA GLY A 297 5.63 0.65 -13.91
C GLY A 297 5.59 -0.08 -12.56
N ALA A 298 4.63 -1.00 -12.35
CA ALA A 298 4.52 -1.77 -11.10
C ALA A 298 5.77 -2.56 -10.73
N LEU A 299 6.47 -3.13 -11.72
CA LEU A 299 7.59 -4.04 -11.49
C LEU A 299 8.93 -3.31 -11.45
N ARG A 300 8.94 -2.01 -11.79
CA ARG A 300 10.15 -1.21 -11.95
C ARG A 300 11.08 -1.28 -10.74
N GLY A 301 10.55 -1.17 -9.53
CA GLY A 301 11.34 -1.25 -8.29
C GLY A 301 11.98 -2.63 -8.08
N ILE A 302 11.20 -3.70 -8.28
CA ILE A 302 11.66 -5.09 -8.11
C ILE A 302 12.71 -5.43 -9.19
N LEU A 303 12.44 -5.04 -10.44
CA LEU A 303 13.35 -5.25 -11.56
C LEU A 303 14.66 -4.47 -11.39
N MET A 304 14.64 -3.26 -10.81
CA MET A 304 15.88 -2.56 -10.42
C MET A 304 16.67 -3.33 -9.37
N ALA A 305 16.01 -3.79 -8.31
CA ALA A 305 16.68 -4.58 -7.28
C ALA A 305 17.31 -5.86 -7.86
N LEU A 306 16.59 -6.54 -8.76
CA LEU A 306 17.07 -7.73 -9.46
C LEU A 306 18.26 -7.42 -10.37
N LEU A 307 18.23 -6.29 -11.10
CA LEU A 307 19.36 -5.83 -11.92
C LEU A 307 20.61 -5.59 -11.08
N VAL A 308 20.46 -4.94 -9.92
CA VAL A 308 21.57 -4.71 -8.99
C VAL A 308 22.14 -6.02 -8.48
N ALA A 309 21.28 -6.96 -8.07
CA ALA A 309 21.70 -8.28 -7.60
C ALA A 309 22.46 -9.07 -8.68
N LEU A 310 21.93 -9.10 -9.91
CA LEU A 310 22.57 -9.75 -11.05
C LEU A 310 23.91 -9.10 -11.41
N PHE A 311 24.02 -7.78 -11.32
CA PHE A 311 25.26 -7.07 -11.55
C PHE A 311 26.33 -7.41 -10.50
N VAL A 312 25.96 -7.48 -9.22
CA VAL A 312 26.88 -7.90 -8.15
C VAL A 312 27.33 -9.34 -8.36
N LEU A 313 26.41 -10.24 -8.72
CA LEU A 313 26.73 -11.64 -9.02
C LEU A 313 27.70 -11.76 -10.20
N GLU A 314 27.50 -10.98 -11.26
CA GLU A 314 28.42 -10.91 -12.40
C GLU A 314 29.83 -10.50 -11.96
N ARG A 315 29.94 -9.51 -11.07
CA ARG A 315 31.22 -9.03 -10.53
C ARG A 315 31.92 -10.08 -9.69
N ILE A 316 31.19 -10.78 -8.82
CA ILE A 316 31.73 -11.86 -7.99
C ILE A 316 32.25 -13.01 -8.87
N LEU A 317 31.46 -13.48 -9.84
CA LEU A 317 31.87 -14.54 -10.77
C LEU A 317 33.09 -14.14 -11.60
N THR A 318 33.14 -12.88 -12.04
CA THR A 318 34.28 -12.36 -12.79
C THR A 318 35.53 -12.23 -11.92
N HIS A 319 35.40 -11.89 -10.64
CA HIS A 319 36.52 -11.83 -9.71
C HIS A 319 37.03 -13.22 -9.31
N ALA A 320 36.13 -14.15 -9.01
CA ALA A 320 36.45 -15.55 -8.71
C ALA A 320 37.19 -16.23 -9.86
N ARG A 321 36.87 -15.87 -11.11
CA ARG A 321 37.58 -16.36 -12.30
C ARG A 321 39.01 -15.80 -12.45
N ARG A 322 39.27 -14.59 -11.95
CA ARG A 322 40.60 -13.95 -12.07
C ARG A 322 41.60 -14.45 -11.03
N ARG A 323 41.12 -15.02 -9.93
CA ARG A 323 41.94 -15.75 -8.96
C ARG A 323 42.19 -17.17 -9.46
#